data_AF-A0A2S8EZC1-F1
#
_entry.id   AF-A0A2S8EZC1-F1
#
_cell.length_a   1.000
_cell.length_b   1.000
_cell.length_c   1.000
_cell.angle_alpha   90.00
_cell.angle_beta   90.00
_cell.angle_gamma   90.00
#
_symmetry.space_group_name_H-M   'P 1'
#
loop_
_entity.id
_entity.type
_entity.pdbx_description
1 polymer ?
#
loop_
_entity_poly.entity_id
_entity_poly.type
_entity_poly.pdbx_seq_one_letter_code
_entity_poly.pdbx_strand_id
1 'polypeptide(L)'
;MVIEQFTKRFFSGLSAILYAVVMVTCVWAAEGDERVASIQPLSQQSDFFGAQQGALAYRCVSAEALQGKVLWQYAAGARTLARGEDTLQLAAGRPGVFELPIEFPPVREGVVLATRMVITIVDGNNEPLATYEQPIWLFPEDPYTDRREWLAGLDIHLYDPEDATAKCFEEAKIPYTRITNSNVLTDFEGGLLIVGSRTSLRKNRGLTDNLMKLAQRGVRVVCIAPVDGEFPWPTREEYPELVAVQFSSKQAIGDLDKRLNPDFDSLADPPQSVNRVTLESHRGQLRVHLAEASDGWPWWEVRFNNDGTCILCCFDLIQHWDSSPTPRFLLARLLEKLTSETDSSPTEQ
;
A
#
# COMPACT_ATOMS: atom_id res chain seq x y z
N MET A 1 2.36 5.43 76.26
CA MET A 1 3.67 5.47 76.94
C MET A 1 4.69 5.04 75.90
N VAL A 2 5.16 5.98 75.10
CA VAL A 2 6.33 6.86 75.39
C VAL A 2 7.55 6.11 74.82
N ILE A 3 7.97 6.48 73.60
CA ILE A 3 9.01 7.52 73.31
C ILE A 3 10.38 6.82 73.36
N GLU A 4 11.39 7.08 72.54
CA GLU A 4 11.64 7.93 71.38
C GLU A 4 13.12 7.68 71.05
N GLN A 5 13.49 7.94 69.79
CA GLN A 5 14.72 8.67 69.42
C GLN A 5 16.07 8.28 70.04
N PHE A 6 17.00 7.89 69.17
CA PHE A 6 18.23 8.67 68.97
C PHE A 6 18.74 8.40 67.52
N THR A 7 18.34 9.24 66.56
CA THR A 7 19.16 10.30 65.92
C THR A 7 20.41 9.77 65.16
N LYS A 8 20.44 9.82 63.82
CA LYS A 8 20.62 10.97 62.89
C LYS A 8 22.09 11.39 62.68
N ARG A 9 22.45 11.48 61.38
CA ARG A 9 23.57 12.20 60.73
C ARG A 9 24.90 11.43 60.76
N PHE A 10 25.69 11.27 59.71
CA PHE A 10 26.01 12.07 58.51
C PHE A 10 26.33 11.05 57.37
N PHE A 11 25.81 11.15 56.15
CA PHE A 11 26.39 12.01 55.12
C PHE A 11 25.34 12.29 54.04
N SER A 12 24.96 13.55 53.97
CA SER A 12 24.40 14.22 52.81
C SER A 12 25.51 14.48 51.78
N GLY A 13 25.21 14.37 50.49
CA GLY A 13 25.88 15.22 49.50
C GLY A 13 26.06 14.61 48.11
N LEU A 14 25.29 15.18 47.16
CA LEU A 14 25.58 15.29 45.72
C LEU A 14 25.69 13.97 44.94
N SER A 15 24.85 13.68 43.95
CA SER A 15 24.67 14.51 42.77
C SER A 15 23.34 14.18 42.09
N ALA A 16 22.45 15.17 42.10
CA ALA A 16 21.27 15.24 41.26
C ALA A 16 21.71 15.71 39.86
N ILE A 17 21.85 14.82 38.89
CA ILE A 17 22.01 15.21 37.47
C ILE A 17 21.33 14.16 36.58
N LEU A 18 20.47 14.66 35.68
CA LEU A 18 19.94 14.03 34.47
C LEU A 18 18.93 12.87 34.63
N TYR A 19 17.65 13.22 34.72
CA TYR A 19 16.62 12.65 33.84
C TYR A 19 15.54 13.71 33.60
N ALA A 20 15.97 14.84 33.02
CA ALA A 20 15.09 15.60 32.15
C ALA A 20 14.93 14.76 30.89
N VAL A 21 13.96 13.84 30.90
CA VAL A 21 13.43 13.26 29.67
C VAL A 21 12.84 14.45 28.92
N VAL A 22 13.63 14.95 27.99
CA VAL A 22 13.17 15.85 26.94
C VAL A 22 12.06 15.09 26.24
N MET A 23 10.83 15.41 26.62
CA MET A 23 9.69 15.33 25.73
C MET A 23 10.08 16.19 24.52
N VAL A 24 10.76 15.57 23.56
CA VAL A 24 10.76 16.02 22.17
C VAL A 24 9.35 15.72 21.69
N THR A 25 8.40 16.49 22.20
CA THR A 25 7.26 16.85 21.40
C THR A 25 7.89 17.52 20.18
N CYS A 26 7.88 16.82 19.06
CA CYS A 26 7.86 17.48 17.76
C CYS A 26 6.58 18.33 17.72
N VAL A 27 6.57 19.41 18.49
CA VAL A 27 5.89 20.62 18.12
C VAL A 27 6.59 20.96 16.82
N TRP A 28 5.97 20.56 15.71
CA TRP A 28 6.04 21.33 14.50
C TRP A 28 5.68 22.73 14.96
N ALA A 29 6.70 23.51 15.31
CA ALA A 29 6.60 24.94 15.27
C ALA A 29 6.34 25.20 13.79
N ALA A 30 5.05 25.22 13.45
CA ALA A 30 4.56 26.10 12.44
C ALA A 30 5.10 27.47 12.84
N GLU A 31 6.31 27.79 12.37
CA GLU A 31 6.51 29.09 11.76
C GLU A 31 5.31 29.22 10.83
N GLY A 32 4.28 29.89 11.35
CA GLY A 32 3.10 30.28 10.62
C GLY A 32 3.61 31.19 9.54
N ASP A 33 4.10 30.59 8.46
CA ASP A 33 4.00 31.15 7.14
C ASP A 33 2.50 31.43 7.03
N GLU A 34 2.10 32.67 7.35
CA GLU A 34 0.73 33.18 7.25
C GLU A 34 0.38 33.21 5.76
N ARG A 35 0.35 32.02 5.15
CA ARG A 35 0.02 31.85 3.76
C ARG A 35 -1.43 32.24 3.61
N VAL A 36 -1.64 33.34 2.90
CA VAL A 36 -2.96 33.89 2.59
C VAL A 36 -3.84 32.84 1.91
N ALA A 37 -3.25 31.86 1.20
CA ALA A 37 -3.96 30.73 0.60
C ALA A 37 -3.23 29.39 0.79
N SER A 38 -3.97 28.29 0.63
CA SER A 38 -3.47 26.92 0.64
C SER A 38 -4.14 26.08 -0.44
N ILE A 39 -3.42 25.09 -0.95
CA ILE A 39 -3.86 24.14 -1.98
C ILE A 39 -3.58 22.74 -1.45
N GLN A 40 -4.57 21.85 -1.52
CA GLN A 40 -4.43 20.44 -1.14
C GLN A 40 -5.16 19.58 -2.17
N PRO A 41 -4.61 18.46 -2.64
CA PRO A 41 -5.33 17.58 -3.54
C PRO A 41 -6.49 16.89 -2.79
N LEU A 42 -7.63 16.72 -3.46
CA LEU A 42 -8.77 15.99 -2.91
C LEU A 42 -8.56 14.47 -2.92
N SER A 43 -7.77 13.97 -3.87
CA SER A 43 -7.34 12.58 -3.96
C SER A 43 -5.82 12.49 -3.89
N GLN A 44 -5.29 11.50 -3.19
CA GLN A 44 -3.85 11.21 -3.16
C GLN A 44 -3.37 10.41 -4.39
N GLN A 45 -4.28 10.12 -5.34
CA GLN A 45 -3.94 9.41 -6.56
C GLN A 45 -2.86 10.17 -7.33
N SER A 46 -1.77 9.46 -7.61
CA SER A 46 -0.62 9.97 -8.37
C SER A 46 -0.21 9.04 -9.51
N ASP A 47 -0.88 7.91 -9.68
CA ASP A 47 -0.66 6.94 -10.74
C ASP A 47 -1.83 6.93 -11.73
N PHE A 48 -1.50 7.03 -13.01
CA PHE A 48 -2.46 6.99 -14.10
C PHE A 48 -1.89 6.17 -15.27
N PHE A 49 -2.76 5.60 -16.10
CA PHE A 49 -2.28 5.05 -17.37
C PHE A 49 -2.01 6.20 -18.36
N GLY A 50 -1.03 6.00 -19.24
CA GLY A 50 -0.81 6.89 -20.38
C GLY A 50 -2.00 6.89 -21.34
N ALA A 51 -2.11 7.93 -22.17
CA ALA A 51 -3.16 8.10 -23.18
C ALA A 51 -4.60 8.08 -22.64
N GLN A 52 -4.80 8.31 -21.35
CA GLN A 52 -6.12 8.43 -20.74
C GLN A 52 -6.47 9.89 -20.46
N GLN A 53 -7.77 10.17 -20.43
CA GLN A 53 -8.30 11.39 -19.86
C GLN A 53 -8.56 11.17 -18.36
N GLY A 54 -8.21 12.15 -17.54
CA GLY A 54 -8.46 12.15 -16.11
C GLY A 54 -8.92 13.51 -15.63
N ALA A 55 -9.23 13.59 -14.35
CA ALA A 55 -9.48 14.84 -13.67
C ALA A 55 -8.69 14.88 -12.35
N LEU A 56 -8.04 16.00 -12.10
CA LEU A 56 -7.39 16.29 -10.83
C LEU A 56 -8.22 17.33 -10.10
N ALA A 57 -8.47 17.13 -8.82
CA ALA A 57 -9.26 18.05 -8.03
C ALA A 57 -8.48 18.53 -6.81
N TYR A 58 -8.53 19.82 -6.56
CA TYR A 58 -7.80 20.49 -5.49
C TYR A 58 -8.76 21.28 -4.61
N ARG A 59 -8.62 21.11 -3.31
CA ARG A 59 -9.20 21.99 -2.30
C ARG A 59 -8.32 23.23 -2.16
N CYS A 60 -8.92 24.39 -2.38
CA CYS A 60 -8.29 25.69 -2.22
C CYS A 60 -8.93 26.44 -1.06
N VAL A 61 -8.15 26.96 -0.13
CA VAL A 61 -8.64 27.73 1.03
C VAL A 61 -7.84 29.01 1.14
N SER A 62 -8.51 30.15 1.39
CA SER A 62 -7.84 31.42 1.69
C SER A 62 -8.33 32.00 3.01
N ALA A 63 -7.45 32.66 3.75
CA ALA A 63 -7.79 33.33 5.01
C ALA A 63 -8.71 34.54 4.77
N GLU A 64 -8.55 35.21 3.64
CA GLU A 64 -9.32 36.38 3.22
C GLU A 64 -10.20 36.05 2.00
N ALA A 65 -11.13 36.95 1.69
CA ALA A 65 -11.88 36.82 0.44
C ALA A 65 -10.94 37.12 -0.73
N LEU A 66 -10.79 36.16 -1.64
CA LEU A 66 -9.86 36.24 -2.76
C LEU A 66 -10.62 36.25 -4.09
N GLN A 67 -10.33 37.25 -4.92
CA GLN A 67 -10.65 37.26 -6.35
C GLN A 67 -9.34 37.24 -7.13
N GLY A 68 -8.98 36.09 -7.67
CA GLY A 68 -7.69 35.87 -8.32
C GLY A 68 -7.77 34.84 -9.44
N LYS A 69 -6.65 34.16 -9.70
CA LYS A 69 -6.57 33.07 -10.68
C LYS A 69 -5.88 31.85 -10.08
N VAL A 70 -6.20 30.68 -10.61
CA VAL A 70 -5.34 29.50 -10.54
C VAL A 70 -4.56 29.42 -11.84
N LEU A 71 -3.24 29.39 -11.74
CA LEU A 71 -2.33 29.02 -12.82
C LEU A 71 -1.95 27.56 -12.64
N TRP A 72 -1.92 26.80 -13.73
CA TRP A 72 -1.50 25.40 -13.66
C TRP A 72 -0.53 25.06 -14.78
N GLN A 73 0.40 24.15 -14.48
CA GLN A 73 1.38 23.66 -15.43
C GLN A 73 1.62 22.17 -15.23
N TYR A 74 1.42 21.40 -16.30
CA TYR A 74 1.76 20.00 -16.38
C TYR A 74 3.04 19.80 -17.19
N ALA A 75 4.03 19.10 -16.63
CA ALA A 75 5.35 18.96 -17.24
C ALA A 75 5.95 17.57 -17.07
N ALA A 76 6.82 17.19 -18.01
CA ALA A 76 7.70 16.03 -17.93
C ALA A 76 9.15 16.52 -18.03
N GLY A 77 9.89 16.47 -16.92
CA GLY A 77 11.23 17.07 -16.82
C GLY A 77 11.20 18.58 -17.12
N ALA A 78 12.00 19.01 -18.10
CA ALA A 78 12.08 20.40 -18.55
C ALA A 78 10.99 20.80 -19.58
N ARG A 79 10.20 19.84 -20.07
CA ARG A 79 9.20 20.09 -21.12
C ARG A 79 7.82 20.30 -20.49
N THR A 80 7.22 21.46 -20.76
CA THR A 80 5.80 21.69 -20.49
C THR A 80 4.96 20.90 -21.49
N LEU A 81 4.06 20.06 -20.96
CA LEU A 81 3.11 19.27 -21.73
C LEU A 81 1.81 20.05 -21.94
N ALA A 82 1.32 20.69 -20.87
CA ALA A 82 0.13 21.55 -20.89
C ALA A 82 0.27 22.65 -19.82
N ARG A 83 -0.45 23.76 -20.01
CA ARG A 83 -0.59 24.83 -19.00
C ARG A 83 -1.88 25.59 -19.24
N GLY A 84 -2.39 26.25 -18.22
CA GLY A 84 -3.56 27.09 -18.32
C GLY A 84 -3.75 27.99 -17.12
N GLU A 85 -4.81 28.79 -17.19
CA GLU A 85 -5.27 29.64 -16.10
C GLU A 85 -6.79 29.60 -16.02
N ASP A 86 -7.32 29.64 -14.80
CA ASP A 86 -8.75 29.73 -14.53
C ASP A 86 -9.02 30.78 -13.45
N THR A 87 -10.16 31.45 -13.54
CA THR A 87 -10.57 32.42 -12.51
C THR A 87 -10.91 31.69 -11.22
N LEU A 88 -10.45 32.22 -10.08
CA LEU A 88 -10.70 31.66 -8.77
C LEU A 88 -11.35 32.69 -7.85
N GLN A 89 -12.48 32.32 -7.27
CA GLN A 89 -13.14 33.09 -6.23
C GLN A 89 -13.26 32.25 -4.97
N LEU A 90 -12.60 32.69 -3.90
CA LEU A 90 -12.67 32.05 -2.59
C LEU A 90 -13.28 33.02 -1.58
N ALA A 91 -14.23 32.54 -0.80
CA ALA A 91 -14.70 33.26 0.38
C ALA A 91 -13.73 32.99 1.55
N ALA A 92 -13.52 34.00 2.40
CA ALA A 92 -12.66 33.90 3.59
C ALA A 92 -12.99 32.67 4.43
N GLY A 93 -11.99 31.82 4.65
CA GLY A 93 -12.07 30.60 5.46
C GLY A 93 -12.92 29.47 4.89
N ARG A 94 -13.47 29.60 3.68
CA ARG A 94 -14.31 28.56 3.05
C ARG A 94 -13.55 27.83 1.95
N PRO A 95 -13.55 26.48 1.95
CA PRO A 95 -12.92 25.72 0.88
C PRO A 95 -13.67 25.88 -0.44
N GLY A 96 -12.94 26.24 -1.49
CA GLY A 96 -13.35 26.08 -2.88
C GLY A 96 -12.74 24.79 -3.46
N VAL A 97 -13.34 24.29 -4.54
CA VAL A 97 -12.81 23.14 -5.29
C VAL A 97 -12.44 23.63 -6.69
N PHE A 98 -11.20 23.35 -7.09
CA PHE A 98 -10.70 23.53 -8.45
C PHE A 98 -10.56 22.16 -9.10
N GLU A 99 -11.32 21.91 -10.17
CA GLU A 99 -11.26 20.69 -10.96
C GLU A 99 -10.54 20.96 -12.27
N LEU A 100 -9.56 20.13 -12.58
CA LEU A 100 -8.70 20.24 -13.75
C LEU A 100 -8.85 18.97 -14.61
N PRO A 101 -9.62 19.01 -15.70
CA PRO A 101 -9.58 17.95 -16.70
C PRO A 101 -8.20 17.94 -17.37
N ILE A 102 -7.62 16.74 -17.49
CA ILE A 102 -6.28 16.56 -18.03
C ILE A 102 -6.24 15.38 -19.00
N GLU A 103 -5.52 15.56 -20.10
CA GLU A 103 -5.18 14.49 -21.03
C GLU A 103 -3.74 14.06 -20.80
N PHE A 104 -3.55 12.80 -20.40
CA PHE A 104 -2.22 12.25 -20.16
C PHE A 104 -1.61 11.78 -21.48
N PRO A 105 -0.34 12.13 -21.77
CA PRO A 105 0.33 11.67 -22.98
C PRO A 105 0.45 10.13 -23.02
N PRO A 106 0.57 9.53 -24.21
CA PRO A 106 0.85 8.10 -24.33
C PRO A 106 2.21 7.76 -23.72
N VAL A 107 2.28 6.58 -23.11
CA VAL A 107 3.48 6.02 -22.50
C VAL A 107 3.89 4.80 -23.31
N ARG A 108 5.19 4.65 -23.54
CA ARG A 108 5.73 3.46 -24.22
C ARG A 108 5.66 2.26 -23.28
N GLU A 109 5.42 1.09 -23.84
CA GLU A 109 5.54 -0.18 -23.12
C GLU A 109 6.86 -0.29 -22.36
N GLY A 110 6.80 -0.86 -21.16
CA GLY A 110 7.96 -1.05 -20.28
C GLY A 110 8.51 0.22 -19.59
N VAL A 111 8.00 1.42 -19.92
CA VAL A 111 8.49 2.68 -19.37
C VAL A 111 7.46 3.32 -18.46
N VAL A 112 7.82 3.69 -17.23
CA VAL A 112 6.98 4.55 -16.39
C VAL A 112 7.47 5.99 -16.54
N LEU A 113 6.61 6.89 -17.01
CA LEU A 113 6.95 8.29 -17.26
C LEU A 113 6.66 9.15 -16.02
N ALA A 114 7.72 9.75 -15.45
CA ALA A 114 7.60 10.71 -14.36
C ALA A 114 7.17 12.09 -14.89
N THR A 115 6.10 12.63 -14.32
CA THR A 115 5.55 13.95 -14.64
C THR A 115 5.22 14.71 -13.36
N ARG A 116 4.88 15.99 -13.49
CA ARG A 116 4.49 16.84 -12.36
C ARG A 116 3.40 17.81 -12.76
N MET A 117 2.46 18.02 -11.84
CA MET A 117 1.48 19.09 -11.89
C MET A 117 1.86 20.17 -10.88
N VAL A 118 1.96 21.41 -11.34
CA VAL A 118 2.17 22.59 -10.49
C VAL A 118 0.91 23.44 -10.55
N ILE A 119 0.31 23.70 -9.40
CA ILE A 119 -0.85 24.58 -9.23
C ILE A 119 -0.41 25.79 -8.41
N THR A 120 -0.67 27.00 -8.91
CA THR A 120 -0.35 28.25 -8.23
C THR A 120 -1.59 29.13 -8.16
N ILE A 121 -1.96 29.55 -6.94
CA ILE A 121 -2.98 30.59 -6.76
C ILE A 121 -2.28 31.94 -6.81
N VAL A 122 -2.78 32.85 -7.63
CA VAL A 122 -2.31 34.24 -7.72
C VAL A 122 -3.44 35.21 -7.41
N ASP A 123 -3.09 36.39 -6.90
CA ASP A 123 -4.03 37.49 -6.62
C ASP A 123 -4.37 38.33 -7.87
N GLY A 124 -5.07 39.46 -7.68
CA GLY A 124 -5.40 40.39 -8.76
C GLY A 124 -4.20 41.10 -9.40
N ASN A 125 -3.04 41.13 -8.73
CA ASN A 125 -1.78 41.68 -9.22
C ASN A 125 -0.88 40.60 -9.85
N ASN A 126 -1.34 39.35 -9.92
CA ASN A 126 -0.58 38.15 -10.29
C ASN A 126 0.55 37.79 -9.32
N GLU A 127 0.48 38.23 -8.06
CA GLU A 127 1.42 37.79 -7.02
C GLU A 127 1.02 36.38 -6.53
N PRO A 128 1.98 35.43 -6.45
CA PRO A 128 1.69 34.07 -6.02
C PRO A 128 1.40 34.01 -4.51
N LEU A 129 0.19 33.57 -4.17
CA LEU A 129 -0.28 33.40 -2.79
C LEU A 129 -0.05 31.98 -2.26
N ALA A 130 -0.10 30.98 -3.14
CA ALA A 130 0.16 29.59 -2.81
C ALA A 130 0.66 28.84 -4.04
N THR A 131 1.54 27.85 -3.84
CA THR A 131 1.95 26.90 -4.89
C THR A 131 1.96 25.50 -4.32
N TYR A 132 1.50 24.53 -5.11
CA TYR A 132 1.51 23.12 -4.81
C TYR A 132 2.05 22.33 -6.00
N GLU A 133 2.95 21.40 -5.73
CA GLU A 133 3.53 20.50 -6.73
C GLU A 133 3.11 19.06 -6.39
N GLN A 134 2.48 18.39 -7.36
CA GLN A 134 2.06 17.00 -7.27
C GLN A 134 2.88 16.16 -8.25
N PRO A 135 3.64 15.15 -7.79
CA PRO A 135 4.22 14.17 -8.70
C PRO A 135 3.11 13.31 -9.32
N ILE A 136 3.22 13.03 -10.60
CA ILE A 136 2.29 12.17 -11.35
C ILE A 136 3.11 11.15 -12.14
N TRP A 137 2.78 9.88 -11.98
CA TRP A 137 3.43 8.75 -12.64
C TRP A 137 2.49 8.18 -13.69
N LEU A 138 2.94 8.18 -14.95
CA LEU A 138 2.19 7.57 -16.03
C LEU A 138 2.75 6.19 -16.34
N PHE A 139 1.90 5.19 -16.21
CA PHE A 139 2.23 3.80 -16.43
C PHE A 139 1.79 3.35 -17.82
N PRO A 140 2.51 2.39 -18.44
CA PRO A 140 1.98 1.68 -19.60
C PRO A 140 0.83 0.79 -19.16
N GLU A 141 0.02 0.34 -20.11
CA GLU A 141 -1.15 -0.48 -19.83
C GLU A 141 -0.76 -1.88 -19.31
N ASP A 142 0.28 -2.47 -19.90
CA ASP A 142 0.76 -3.81 -19.55
C ASP A 142 2.07 -3.74 -18.73
N PRO A 143 2.08 -4.13 -17.44
CA PRO A 143 3.30 -4.16 -16.64
C PRO A 143 4.25 -5.31 -17.03
N TYR A 144 3.83 -6.22 -17.91
CA TYR A 144 4.52 -7.48 -18.19
C TYR A 144 5.18 -7.55 -19.58
N THR A 145 5.10 -6.50 -20.40
CA THR A 145 5.58 -6.51 -21.79
C THR A 145 7.02 -7.05 -21.93
N ASP A 146 7.95 -6.55 -21.11
CA ASP A 146 9.36 -6.98 -21.14
C ASP A 146 9.69 -8.10 -20.15
N ARG A 147 8.67 -8.76 -19.59
CA ARG A 147 8.81 -9.68 -18.45
C ARG A 147 8.15 -11.04 -18.68
N ARG A 148 7.78 -11.34 -19.92
CA ARG A 148 7.06 -12.57 -20.29
C ARG A 148 7.87 -13.83 -20.01
N GLU A 149 9.17 -13.81 -20.31
CA GLU A 149 10.07 -14.94 -20.02
C GLU A 149 10.23 -15.16 -18.51
N TRP A 150 10.41 -14.07 -17.76
CA TRP A 150 10.47 -14.14 -16.29
C TRP A 150 9.19 -14.72 -15.69
N LEU A 151 8.01 -14.23 -16.12
CA LEU A 151 6.72 -14.75 -15.68
C LEU A 151 6.56 -16.25 -15.94
N ALA A 152 6.97 -16.72 -17.12
CA ALA A 152 6.92 -18.14 -17.47
C ALA A 152 7.83 -18.99 -16.57
N GLY A 153 8.96 -18.44 -16.13
CA GLY A 153 9.88 -19.09 -15.20
C GLY A 153 9.39 -19.15 -13.74
N LEU A 154 8.31 -18.45 -13.38
CA LEU A 154 7.80 -18.43 -12.01
C LEU A 154 7.09 -19.72 -11.58
N ASP A 155 6.72 -20.58 -12.53
CA ASP A 155 5.91 -21.78 -12.30
C ASP A 155 4.70 -21.47 -11.39
N ILE A 156 3.83 -20.56 -11.85
CA ILE A 156 2.67 -20.12 -11.08
C ILE A 156 1.60 -21.21 -11.10
N HIS A 157 1.16 -21.63 -9.92
CA HIS A 157 0.01 -22.51 -9.74
C HIS A 157 -1.14 -21.73 -9.11
N LEU A 158 -2.31 -21.78 -9.73
CA LEU A 158 -3.48 -21.00 -9.34
C LEU A 158 -4.59 -21.89 -8.80
N TYR A 159 -4.91 -21.76 -7.51
CA TYR A 159 -6.13 -22.27 -6.91
C TYR A 159 -7.17 -21.14 -6.86
N ASP A 160 -8.09 -21.14 -7.82
CA ASP A 160 -9.12 -20.10 -7.98
C ASP A 160 -10.49 -20.73 -8.27
N PRO A 161 -11.24 -21.17 -7.24
CA PRO A 161 -12.54 -21.79 -7.43
C PRO A 161 -13.61 -20.82 -7.97
N GLU A 162 -13.40 -19.51 -7.86
CA GLU A 162 -14.36 -18.48 -8.30
C GLU A 162 -14.06 -17.95 -9.72
N ASP A 163 -12.98 -18.41 -10.36
CA ASP A 163 -12.57 -18.05 -11.73
C ASP A 163 -12.28 -16.56 -11.99
N ALA A 164 -12.29 -15.72 -10.95
CA ALA A 164 -12.09 -14.29 -11.10
C ALA A 164 -10.65 -13.94 -11.46
N THR A 165 -9.69 -14.57 -10.79
CA THR A 165 -8.25 -14.34 -10.99
C THR A 165 -7.76 -14.98 -12.27
N ALA A 166 -8.25 -16.19 -12.58
CA ALA A 166 -7.92 -16.92 -13.79
C ALA A 166 -8.22 -16.08 -15.05
N LYS A 167 -9.41 -15.46 -15.12
CA LYS A 167 -9.80 -14.59 -16.24
C LYS A 167 -8.85 -13.39 -16.40
N CYS A 168 -8.53 -12.69 -15.31
CA CYS A 168 -7.58 -11.58 -15.38
C CYS A 168 -6.18 -12.04 -15.80
N PHE A 169 -5.74 -13.23 -15.37
CA PHE A 169 -4.46 -13.79 -15.79
C PHE A 169 -4.45 -14.14 -17.29
N GLU A 170 -5.54 -14.72 -17.81
CA GLU A 170 -5.69 -15.01 -19.24
C GLU A 170 -5.65 -13.71 -20.08
N GLU A 171 -6.42 -12.69 -19.69
CA GLU A 171 -6.45 -11.38 -20.35
C GLU A 171 -5.09 -10.69 -20.33
N ALA A 172 -4.42 -10.71 -19.17
CA ALA A 172 -3.08 -10.16 -18.99
C ALA A 172 -1.97 -11.08 -19.56
N LYS A 173 -2.32 -12.26 -20.10
CA LYS A 173 -1.39 -13.28 -20.62
C LYS A 173 -0.33 -13.72 -19.60
N ILE A 174 -0.71 -13.79 -18.32
CA ILE A 174 0.13 -14.34 -17.24
C ILE A 174 0.04 -15.87 -17.32
N PRO A 175 1.15 -16.59 -17.51
CA PRO A 175 1.13 -18.05 -17.56
C PRO A 175 0.87 -18.63 -16.16
N TYR A 176 -0.02 -19.63 -16.07
CA TYR A 176 -0.28 -20.37 -14.84
C TYR A 176 -0.73 -21.81 -15.12
N THR A 177 -0.54 -22.66 -14.13
CA THR A 177 -1.12 -24.01 -14.06
C THR A 177 -2.29 -23.99 -13.09
N ARG A 178 -3.46 -24.46 -13.54
CA ARG A 178 -4.67 -24.43 -12.71
C ARG A 178 -4.72 -25.61 -11.74
N ILE A 179 -5.03 -25.33 -10.48
CA ILE A 179 -5.38 -26.32 -9.46
C ILE A 179 -6.88 -26.23 -9.21
N THR A 180 -7.62 -27.29 -9.54
CA THR A 180 -9.09 -27.35 -9.37
C THR A 180 -9.53 -28.00 -8.06
N ASN A 181 -8.61 -28.67 -7.36
CA ASN A 181 -8.90 -29.45 -6.16
C ASN A 181 -7.89 -29.13 -5.07
N SER A 182 -8.38 -28.59 -3.94
CA SER A 182 -7.55 -28.21 -2.80
C SER A 182 -6.82 -29.39 -2.15
N ASN A 183 -7.28 -30.64 -2.34
CA ASN A 183 -6.59 -31.81 -1.81
C ASN A 183 -5.20 -32.00 -2.42
N VAL A 184 -5.00 -31.56 -3.67
CA VAL A 184 -3.71 -31.66 -4.39
C VAL A 184 -2.65 -30.76 -3.75
N LEU A 185 -3.06 -29.73 -3.01
CA LEU A 185 -2.14 -28.82 -2.32
C LEU A 185 -1.32 -29.52 -1.23
N THR A 186 -1.76 -30.67 -0.73
CA THR A 186 -1.01 -31.45 0.27
C THR A 186 0.32 -31.95 -0.30
N ASP A 187 0.32 -32.34 -1.57
CA ASP A 187 1.46 -32.94 -2.27
C ASP A 187 2.20 -31.94 -3.17
N PHE A 188 1.89 -30.65 -3.03
CA PHE A 188 2.56 -29.59 -3.78
C PHE A 188 3.95 -29.29 -3.21
N GLU A 189 4.99 -29.38 -4.03
CA GLU A 189 6.39 -29.36 -3.57
C GLU A 189 7.28 -28.26 -4.20
N GLY A 190 6.74 -27.35 -5.02
CA GLY A 190 7.57 -26.29 -5.59
C GLY A 190 6.80 -25.24 -6.39
N GLY A 191 7.47 -24.14 -6.71
CA GLY A 191 6.90 -23.02 -7.46
C GLY A 191 6.17 -21.99 -6.58
N LEU A 192 5.35 -21.17 -7.23
CA LEU A 192 4.53 -20.14 -6.59
C LEU A 192 3.07 -20.57 -6.59
N LEU A 193 2.47 -20.70 -5.41
CA LEU A 193 1.04 -20.92 -5.26
C LEU A 193 0.30 -19.59 -5.05
N ILE A 194 -0.68 -19.32 -5.90
CA ILE A 194 -1.62 -18.21 -5.75
C ILE A 194 -3.01 -18.79 -5.43
N VAL A 195 -3.62 -18.31 -4.34
CA VAL A 195 -5.03 -18.49 -4.04
C VAL A 195 -5.77 -17.26 -4.54
N GLY A 196 -6.70 -17.47 -5.47
CA GLY A 196 -7.37 -16.42 -6.22
C GLY A 196 -8.25 -15.49 -5.36
N SER A 197 -8.47 -14.28 -5.87
CA SER A 197 -9.39 -13.29 -5.32
C SER A 197 -10.76 -13.88 -5.01
N ARG A 198 -11.34 -13.41 -3.91
CA ARG A 198 -12.66 -13.78 -3.40
C ARG A 198 -12.81 -15.25 -3.00
N THR A 199 -11.73 -16.01 -2.92
CA THR A 199 -11.77 -17.39 -2.41
C THR A 199 -12.16 -17.40 -0.93
N SER A 200 -13.17 -18.20 -0.57
CA SER A 200 -13.48 -18.45 0.84
C SER A 200 -12.54 -19.50 1.41
N LEU A 201 -11.68 -19.10 2.35
CA LEU A 201 -10.79 -20.03 3.03
C LEU A 201 -11.56 -20.88 4.05
N ARG A 202 -12.68 -20.35 4.58
CA ARG A 202 -13.53 -21.08 5.54
C ARG A 202 -14.27 -22.25 4.89
N LYS A 203 -14.75 -22.10 3.65
CA LYS A 203 -15.44 -23.18 2.92
C LYS A 203 -14.53 -24.38 2.64
N ASN A 204 -13.22 -24.17 2.58
CA ASN A 204 -12.22 -25.18 2.27
C ASN A 204 -11.54 -25.67 3.55
N ARG A 205 -12.13 -26.67 4.21
CA ARG A 205 -11.63 -27.18 5.50
C ARG A 205 -10.17 -27.62 5.40
N GLY A 206 -9.33 -27.10 6.28
CA GLY A 206 -7.89 -27.42 6.34
C GLY A 206 -7.03 -26.71 5.31
N LEU A 207 -7.61 -25.86 4.44
CA LEU A 207 -6.85 -25.11 3.45
C LEU A 207 -5.81 -24.22 4.11
N THR A 208 -6.20 -23.41 5.11
CA THR A 208 -5.27 -22.48 5.77
C THR A 208 -4.10 -23.19 6.45
N ASP A 209 -4.35 -24.32 7.12
CA ASP A 209 -3.29 -25.16 7.69
C ASP A 209 -2.36 -25.72 6.61
N ASN A 210 -2.91 -26.15 5.46
CA ASN A 210 -2.13 -26.66 4.34
C ASN A 210 -1.27 -25.56 3.70
N LEU A 211 -1.79 -24.35 3.55
CA LEU A 211 -1.04 -23.21 3.02
C LEU A 211 0.16 -22.85 3.92
N MET A 212 -0.03 -22.88 5.24
CA MET A 212 1.06 -22.66 6.20
C MET A 212 2.13 -23.76 6.12
N LYS A 213 1.73 -25.02 6.03
CA LYS A 213 2.66 -26.16 5.85
C LYS A 213 3.40 -26.11 4.52
N LEU A 214 2.75 -25.64 3.46
CA LEU A 214 3.39 -25.41 2.17
C LEU A 214 4.47 -24.35 2.28
N ALA A 215 4.13 -23.19 2.88
CA ALA A 215 5.10 -22.15 3.12
C ALA A 215 6.27 -22.65 3.97
N GLN A 216 6.01 -23.41 5.05
CA GLN A 216 7.07 -24.04 5.84
C GLN A 216 7.98 -24.96 5.02
N ARG A 217 7.50 -25.60 3.94
CA ARG A 217 8.29 -26.46 3.05
C ARG A 217 9.11 -25.69 2.00
N GLY A 218 9.06 -24.35 2.01
CA GLY A 218 9.79 -23.50 1.07
C GLY A 218 8.94 -23.03 -0.11
N VAL A 219 7.64 -23.37 -0.14
CA VAL A 219 6.73 -22.88 -1.18
C VAL A 219 6.39 -21.41 -0.93
N ARG A 220 6.29 -20.61 -1.98
CA ARG A 220 5.76 -19.25 -1.89
C ARG A 220 4.25 -19.30 -2.08
N VAL A 221 3.52 -18.73 -1.14
CA VAL A 221 2.06 -18.75 -1.11
C VAL A 221 1.55 -17.32 -1.04
N VAL A 222 0.63 -16.97 -1.92
CA VAL A 222 -0.09 -15.68 -1.90
C VAL A 222 -1.58 -15.93 -1.92
N CYS A 223 -2.30 -15.40 -0.93
CA CYS A 223 -3.75 -15.29 -0.96
C CYS A 223 -4.12 -13.86 -1.36
N ILE A 224 -4.78 -13.71 -2.52
CA ILE A 224 -5.26 -12.41 -2.99
C ILE A 224 -6.71 -12.25 -2.53
N ALA A 225 -7.02 -11.16 -1.83
CA ALA A 225 -8.34 -10.74 -1.36
C ALA A 225 -9.37 -11.87 -1.06
N PRO A 226 -9.04 -12.83 -0.19
CA PRO A 226 -10.01 -13.86 0.21
C PRO A 226 -11.21 -13.22 0.94
N VAL A 227 -12.39 -13.86 0.81
CA VAL A 227 -13.64 -13.32 1.40
C VAL A 227 -13.77 -13.58 2.90
N ASP A 228 -13.17 -14.65 3.40
CA ASP A 228 -13.17 -15.02 4.81
C ASP A 228 -12.06 -16.05 5.07
N GLY A 229 -11.75 -16.29 6.34
CA GLY A 229 -10.76 -17.28 6.72
C GLY A 229 -10.24 -17.11 8.13
N GLU A 230 -9.51 -18.13 8.58
CA GLU A 230 -8.78 -18.11 9.83
C GLU A 230 -7.48 -18.90 9.65
N PHE A 231 -6.35 -18.25 9.96
CA PHE A 231 -5.05 -18.91 10.00
C PHE A 231 -4.64 -19.16 11.46
N PRO A 232 -3.98 -20.30 11.75
CA PRO A 232 -3.33 -20.49 13.03
C PRO A 232 -2.23 -19.44 13.22
N TRP A 233 -2.05 -18.95 14.45
CA TRP A 233 -0.91 -18.09 14.76
C TRP A 233 0.39 -18.91 14.68
N PRO A 234 1.35 -18.56 13.82
CA PRO A 234 2.58 -19.32 13.68
C PRO A 234 3.47 -19.12 14.91
N THR A 235 3.90 -20.23 15.52
CA THR A 235 4.86 -20.24 16.63
C THR A 235 6.13 -20.96 16.22
N ARG A 236 7.26 -20.67 16.87
CA ARG A 236 8.51 -21.41 16.64
C ARG A 236 8.48 -22.85 17.16
N GLU A 237 7.58 -23.17 18.09
CA GLU A 237 7.38 -24.55 18.56
C GLU A 237 6.75 -25.41 17.47
N GLU A 238 5.77 -24.87 16.75
CA GLU A 238 5.10 -25.56 15.63
C GLU A 238 5.93 -25.46 14.33
N TYR A 239 6.56 -24.31 14.10
CA TYR A 239 7.34 -24.01 12.92
C TYR A 239 8.77 -23.56 13.30
N PRO A 240 9.72 -24.49 13.51
CA PRO A 240 11.09 -24.16 13.94
C PRO A 240 11.81 -23.19 13.00
N GLU A 241 11.50 -23.25 11.71
CA GLU A 241 12.09 -22.41 10.65
C GLU A 241 11.48 -21.01 10.54
N LEU A 242 10.54 -20.65 11.42
CA LEU A 242 9.86 -19.35 11.41
C LEU A 242 10.83 -18.20 11.69
N VAL A 243 11.00 -17.35 10.69
CA VAL A 243 11.87 -16.17 10.73
C VAL A 243 11.09 -14.96 11.24
N ALA A 244 9.96 -14.65 10.61
CA ALA A 244 9.21 -13.42 10.87
C ALA A 244 7.70 -13.60 10.66
N VAL A 245 6.94 -12.80 11.39
CA VAL A 245 5.51 -12.58 11.22
C VAL A 245 5.31 -11.07 11.17
N GLN A 246 4.72 -10.55 10.10
CA GLN A 246 4.58 -9.13 9.86
C GLN A 246 3.14 -8.77 9.52
N PHE A 247 2.67 -7.67 10.11
CA PHE A 247 1.44 -7.00 9.74
C PHE A 247 1.80 -5.65 9.16
N SER A 248 1.24 -5.31 8.01
CA SER A 248 1.51 -4.04 7.35
C SER A 248 0.21 -3.32 7.02
N SER A 249 0.24 -1.99 7.08
CA SER A 249 -0.87 -1.14 6.63
C SER A 249 -0.87 -1.05 5.09
N LYS A 250 -1.68 -0.12 4.53
CA LYS A 250 -1.61 0.24 3.11
C LYS A 250 -0.21 0.69 2.66
N GLN A 251 0.66 1.06 3.61
CA GLN A 251 2.07 1.40 3.37
C GLN A 251 2.85 0.28 2.66
N ALA A 252 2.42 -1.00 2.79
CA ALA A 252 3.03 -2.12 2.06
C ALA A 252 3.07 -1.89 0.54
N ILE A 253 2.09 -1.17 -0.01
CA ILE A 253 2.04 -0.80 -1.43
C ILE A 253 3.20 0.16 -1.76
N GLY A 254 3.40 1.19 -0.94
CA GLY A 254 4.49 2.15 -1.12
C GLY A 254 5.88 1.55 -0.86
N ASP A 255 5.96 0.56 0.03
CA ASP A 255 7.20 -0.18 0.32
C ASP A 255 7.62 -1.05 -0.87
N LEU A 256 6.64 -1.62 -1.59
CA LEU A 256 6.86 -2.35 -2.84
C LEU A 256 7.19 -1.39 -4.00
N ASP A 257 6.42 -0.31 -4.14
CA ASP A 257 6.67 0.72 -5.14
C ASP A 257 6.00 2.05 -4.77
N LYS A 258 6.80 3.02 -4.35
CA LYS A 258 6.38 4.37 -3.91
C LYS A 258 5.59 5.18 -4.96
N ARG A 259 5.50 4.70 -6.20
CA ARG A 259 4.78 5.35 -7.30
C ARG A 259 3.31 4.92 -7.37
N LEU A 260 2.95 3.84 -6.69
CA LEU A 260 1.58 3.29 -6.69
C LEU A 260 0.73 3.99 -5.63
N ASN A 261 -0.56 4.12 -5.89
CA ASN A 261 -1.51 4.75 -4.98
C ASN A 261 -2.00 3.74 -3.92
N PRO A 262 -1.68 3.94 -2.64
CA PRO A 262 -2.13 3.04 -1.59
C PRO A 262 -3.66 3.01 -1.41
N ASP A 263 -4.38 4.04 -1.87
CA ASP A 263 -5.83 4.19 -1.71
C ASP A 263 -6.62 3.87 -2.99
N PHE A 264 -6.05 3.08 -3.91
CA PHE A 264 -6.71 2.71 -5.17
C PHE A 264 -8.07 1.99 -4.97
N ASP A 265 -8.22 1.27 -3.85
CA ASP A 265 -9.44 0.54 -3.45
C ASP A 265 -10.58 1.49 -3.05
N SER A 266 -10.24 2.70 -2.64
CA SER A 266 -11.16 3.72 -2.15
C SER A 266 -11.75 4.56 -3.29
N LEU A 267 -11.30 4.33 -4.53
CA LEU A 267 -11.78 5.01 -5.73
C LEU A 267 -13.09 4.43 -6.28
N ALA A 268 -13.54 3.26 -5.79
CA ALA A 268 -14.81 2.68 -6.20
C ALA A 268 -16.00 3.31 -5.45
N ASP A 269 -17.07 3.60 -6.17
CA ASP A 269 -18.34 4.07 -5.63
C ASP A 269 -19.44 3.01 -5.86
N PRO A 270 -20.09 2.46 -4.81
CA PRO A 270 -19.85 2.73 -3.39
C PRO A 270 -18.55 2.08 -2.87
N PRO A 271 -17.97 2.61 -1.77
CA PRO A 271 -16.84 1.99 -1.10
C PRO A 271 -17.25 0.59 -0.65
N GLN A 272 -16.53 -0.43 -1.13
CA GLN A 272 -16.80 -1.80 -0.73
C GLN A 272 -16.12 -2.09 0.61
N SER A 273 -16.77 -2.92 1.41
CA SER A 273 -16.17 -3.47 2.62
C SER A 273 -14.95 -4.31 2.23
N VAL A 274 -13.77 -3.81 2.55
CA VAL A 274 -12.52 -4.53 2.33
C VAL A 274 -12.27 -5.41 3.55
N ASN A 275 -12.05 -6.70 3.32
CA ASN A 275 -11.65 -7.60 4.39
C ASN A 275 -10.30 -7.18 4.95
N ARG A 276 -10.15 -7.30 6.26
CA ARG A 276 -8.90 -7.01 6.94
C ARG A 276 -8.52 -8.17 7.83
N VAL A 277 -7.23 -8.23 8.08
CA VAL A 277 -6.65 -9.16 9.04
C VAL A 277 -6.77 -8.55 10.42
N THR A 278 -7.34 -9.31 11.35
CA THR A 278 -7.35 -9.01 12.79
C THR A 278 -6.64 -10.14 13.54
N LEU A 279 -6.08 -9.80 14.71
CA LEU A 279 -5.50 -10.78 15.61
C LEU A 279 -6.46 -10.97 16.79
N GLU A 280 -7.01 -12.17 16.91
CA GLU A 280 -7.99 -12.49 17.93
C GLU A 280 -7.51 -13.63 18.83
N SER A 281 -7.91 -13.59 20.10
CA SER A 281 -7.69 -14.70 21.03
C SER A 281 -8.97 -15.50 21.16
N HIS A 282 -8.95 -16.75 20.71
CA HIS A 282 -10.06 -17.68 20.88
C HIS A 282 -9.63 -18.86 21.74
N ARG A 283 -10.27 -19.03 22.91
CA ARG A 283 -9.97 -20.12 23.88
C ARG A 283 -8.49 -20.19 24.28
N GLY A 284 -7.84 -19.03 24.41
CA GLY A 284 -6.43 -18.93 24.79
C GLY A 284 -5.43 -19.19 23.65
N GLN A 285 -5.91 -19.36 22.42
CA GLN A 285 -5.06 -19.45 21.22
C GLN A 285 -5.20 -18.18 20.40
N LEU A 286 -4.07 -17.62 19.99
CA LEU A 286 -4.06 -16.53 19.01
C LEU A 286 -4.40 -17.09 17.62
N ARG A 287 -5.23 -16.35 16.90
CA ARG A 287 -5.72 -16.69 15.56
C ARG A 287 -5.70 -15.43 14.71
N VAL A 288 -5.30 -15.61 13.46
CA VAL A 288 -5.32 -14.56 12.46
C VAL A 288 -6.65 -14.68 11.72
N HIS A 289 -7.56 -13.77 11.99
CA HIS A 289 -8.93 -13.82 11.46
C HIS A 289 -9.08 -12.84 10.30
N LEU A 290 -9.86 -13.22 9.30
CA LEU A 290 -10.27 -12.33 8.22
C LEU A 290 -11.73 -11.98 8.38
N ALA A 291 -12.01 -10.70 8.50
CA ALA A 291 -13.36 -10.17 8.56
C ALA A 291 -13.45 -8.80 7.90
N GLU A 292 -14.67 -8.40 7.57
CA GLU A 292 -14.97 -6.99 7.34
C GLU A 292 -14.75 -6.23 8.66
N ALA A 293 -13.69 -5.43 8.69
CA ALA A 293 -13.34 -4.61 9.84
C ALA A 293 -12.86 -3.24 9.37
N SER A 294 -13.23 -2.19 10.11
CA SER A 294 -12.68 -0.85 9.90
C SER A 294 -11.24 -0.73 10.40
N ASP A 295 -10.91 -1.51 11.43
CA ASP A 295 -9.63 -1.58 12.11
C ASP A 295 -8.98 -2.94 11.88
N GLY A 296 -7.95 -2.95 11.05
CA GLY A 296 -7.20 -4.16 10.74
C GLY A 296 -6.14 -3.90 9.69
N TRP A 297 -5.34 -4.91 9.42
CA TRP A 297 -4.24 -4.82 8.47
C TRP A 297 -4.68 -5.42 7.12
N PRO A 298 -4.44 -4.72 6.00
CA PRO A 298 -4.68 -5.29 4.68
C PRO A 298 -3.59 -6.28 4.24
N TRP A 299 -2.54 -6.44 5.05
CA TRP A 299 -1.39 -7.26 4.72
C TRP A 299 -0.92 -8.04 5.94
N TRP A 300 -0.77 -9.36 5.77
CA TRP A 300 -0.12 -10.24 6.72
C TRP A 300 0.86 -11.14 5.99
N GLU A 301 2.07 -11.29 6.54
CA GLU A 301 3.15 -12.04 5.93
C GLU A 301 3.86 -12.90 6.98
N VAL A 302 4.09 -14.16 6.62
CA VAL A 302 4.89 -15.11 7.40
C VAL A 302 6.06 -15.56 6.55
N ARG A 303 7.26 -15.50 7.10
CA ARG A 303 8.51 -15.89 6.42
C ARG A 303 9.21 -17.00 7.18
N PHE A 304 9.74 -17.96 6.42
CA PHE A 304 10.55 -19.07 6.88
C PHE A 304 11.98 -18.94 6.33
N ASN A 305 12.94 -19.65 6.92
CA ASN A 305 14.36 -19.51 6.56
C ASN A 305 14.76 -20.28 5.28
N ASN A 306 13.83 -21.02 4.68
CA ASN A 306 14.00 -21.80 3.46
C ASN A 306 13.29 -21.14 2.27
N ASP A 307 13.23 -19.79 2.26
CA ASP A 307 12.52 -18.95 1.29
C ASP A 307 11.00 -19.12 1.23
N GLY A 308 10.47 -20.01 2.07
CA GLY A 308 9.07 -20.22 2.29
C GLY A 308 8.38 -18.96 2.77
N THR A 309 7.29 -18.57 2.12
CA THR A 309 6.55 -17.36 2.47
C THR A 309 5.05 -17.60 2.32
N CYS A 310 4.26 -17.15 3.29
CA CYS A 310 2.81 -17.06 3.17
C CYS A 310 2.38 -15.60 3.30
N ILE A 311 1.87 -15.03 2.21
CA ILE A 311 1.32 -13.67 2.19
C ILE A 311 -0.19 -13.76 2.07
N LEU A 312 -0.86 -13.03 2.94
CA LEU A 312 -2.26 -12.68 2.82
C LEU A 312 -2.37 -11.21 2.42
N CYS A 313 -2.72 -10.99 1.16
CA CYS A 313 -2.87 -9.68 0.55
C CYS A 313 -4.37 -9.37 0.43
N CYS A 314 -4.93 -8.59 1.36
CA CYS A 314 -6.35 -8.24 1.36
C CYS A 314 -6.72 -7.11 0.38
N PHE A 315 -5.76 -6.59 -0.39
CA PHE A 315 -6.03 -5.65 -1.48
C PHE A 315 -6.75 -6.40 -2.62
N ASP A 316 -7.96 -5.95 -3.04
CA ASP A 316 -8.70 -6.58 -4.14
C ASP A 316 -8.16 -6.14 -5.51
N LEU A 317 -6.98 -6.65 -5.84
CA LEU A 317 -6.28 -6.34 -7.09
C LEU A 317 -7.13 -6.70 -8.31
N ILE A 318 -7.85 -7.81 -8.23
CA ILE A 318 -8.58 -8.40 -9.35
C ILE A 318 -9.85 -7.59 -9.64
N GLN A 319 -10.58 -7.17 -8.61
CA GLN A 319 -11.76 -6.33 -8.80
C GLN A 319 -11.42 -4.96 -9.38
N HIS A 320 -10.27 -4.40 -9.03
CA HIS A 320 -9.83 -3.07 -9.46
C HIS A 320 -8.89 -3.11 -10.66
N TRP A 321 -8.76 -4.25 -11.35
CA TRP A 321 -7.73 -4.50 -12.37
C TRP A 321 -7.59 -3.40 -13.43
N ASP A 322 -8.70 -2.76 -13.80
CA ASP A 322 -8.78 -1.72 -14.85
C ASP A 322 -8.97 -0.30 -14.31
N SER A 323 -9.13 -0.11 -12.99
CA SER A 323 -9.47 1.20 -12.42
C SER A 323 -8.26 2.14 -12.34
N SER A 324 -7.05 1.58 -12.22
CA SER A 324 -5.80 2.32 -12.08
C SER A 324 -4.62 1.41 -12.40
N PRO A 325 -3.40 1.96 -12.57
CA PRO A 325 -2.20 1.14 -12.69
C PRO A 325 -1.91 0.28 -11.45
N THR A 326 -2.26 0.77 -10.26
CA THR A 326 -1.86 0.14 -8.99
C THR A 326 -2.10 -1.36 -8.94
N PRO A 327 -3.28 -1.92 -9.22
CA PRO A 327 -3.51 -3.37 -9.08
C PRO A 327 -2.58 -4.25 -9.91
N ARG A 328 -2.38 -3.90 -11.19
CA ARG A 328 -1.55 -4.68 -12.12
C ARG A 328 -0.08 -4.60 -11.73
N PHE A 329 0.40 -3.39 -11.44
CA PHE A 329 1.80 -3.17 -11.07
C PHE A 329 2.11 -3.68 -9.66
N LEU A 330 1.16 -3.62 -8.72
CA LEU A 330 1.30 -4.18 -7.38
C LEU A 330 1.41 -5.71 -7.44
N LEU A 331 0.62 -6.38 -8.28
CA LEU A 331 0.80 -7.82 -8.50
C LEU A 331 2.19 -8.11 -9.06
N ALA A 332 2.66 -7.36 -10.07
CA ALA A 332 4.00 -7.55 -10.62
C ALA A 332 5.10 -7.39 -9.55
N ARG A 333 5.01 -6.38 -8.69
CA ARG A 333 5.97 -6.16 -7.58
C ARG A 333 5.89 -7.22 -6.49
N LEU A 334 4.70 -7.73 -6.20
CA LEU A 334 4.51 -8.83 -5.28
C LEU A 334 5.20 -10.10 -5.79
N LEU A 335 5.02 -10.42 -7.07
CA LEU A 335 5.70 -11.54 -7.72
C LEU A 335 7.23 -11.37 -7.69
N GLU A 336 7.75 -10.17 -7.96
CA GLU A 336 9.18 -9.87 -7.84
C GLU A 336 9.71 -10.05 -6.42
N LYS A 337 8.99 -9.55 -5.40
CA LYS A 337 9.38 -9.70 -3.98
C LYS A 337 9.54 -11.17 -3.62
N LEU A 338 8.59 -12.00 -4.05
CA LEU A 338 8.61 -13.43 -3.76
C LEU A 338 9.75 -14.16 -4.44
N THR A 339 10.27 -13.67 -5.57
CA THR A 339 11.34 -14.35 -6.32
C THR A 339 12.74 -13.82 -6.03
N SER A 340 12.86 -12.56 -5.62
CA SER A 340 14.16 -11.89 -5.42
C SER A 340 14.87 -12.34 -4.13
N GLU A 341 14.15 -12.89 -3.15
CA GLU A 341 14.75 -13.33 -1.89
C GLU A 341 15.70 -14.53 -2.07
N THR A 342 15.63 -15.25 -3.20
CA THR A 342 16.47 -16.43 -3.50
C THR A 342 17.90 -16.07 -3.91
N ASP A 343 18.12 -14.88 -4.49
CA ASP A 343 19.44 -14.48 -5.00
C ASP A 343 20.33 -13.82 -3.94
N SER A 344 19.78 -13.55 -2.75
CA SER A 344 20.53 -13.02 -1.59
C SER A 344 21.04 -14.12 -0.66
N SER A 345 21.65 -15.18 -1.20
CA SER A 345 22.50 -16.05 -0.40
C SER A 345 23.82 -15.33 -0.05
N PRO A 346 24.32 -15.47 1.19
CA PRO A 346 25.37 -14.63 1.74
C PRO A 346 26.67 -14.84 0.98
N THR A 347 27.23 -13.74 0.46
CA THR A 347 28.63 -13.68 0.07
C THR A 347 29.45 -14.18 1.25
N GLU A 348 30.19 -15.27 1.01
CA GLU A 348 31.20 -15.84 1.89
C GLU A 348 32.02 -14.72 2.55
N GLN A 349 31.97 -14.66 3.89
CA GLN A 349 32.99 -13.99 4.70
C GLN A 349 33.90 -15.05 5.32
#